data_AF-A0A7H0EZI0-F1
#
_entry.id   AF-A0A7H0EZI0-F1
#
_cell.length_a   1.000
_cell.length_b   1.000
_cell.length_c   1.000
_cell.angle_alpha   90.00
_cell.angle_beta   90.00
_cell.angle_gamma   90.00
#
_symmetry.space_group_name_H-M   'P 1'
#
loop_
_entity.id
_entity.type
_entity.pdbx_description
1 polymer ?
#
loop_
_entity_poly.entity_id
_entity_poly.type
_entity_poly.pdbx_seq_one_letter_code
_entity_poly.pdbx_strand_id
1 'polypeptide(L)'
;MHQLDQEQPVQTGSVELVELVPGIGIGFSTSQGWRPLVEHPLLIWVGLTGVGKSTVNASLWDLGLAFTLLPNRRALTDQFIIPTIMKMDEVEEAKPSCRLARFYYTHRYKQLFPGGMVHVLSQLQIHPLQVRFPIIFDGLRGKDEIKYAVEILPKAKFVLLEASEYVRLQRLLMRNDSFDHVAKPMKIIHDHEVRKNNNFADLEIPEVSELFSSEETAAILAQVEQGLYSPSALRDRLKIMIEERKSYDPVSTKATLKKLAPERNLVIDTTYNSPEQIAKKVKHFLLN
;
A
#
# COMPACT_ATOMS: atom_id res chain seq x y z
N MET A 1 25.67 36.54 -28.48
CA MET A 1 26.39 35.97 -27.33
C MET A 1 25.52 36.20 -26.11
N HIS A 2 24.51 35.36 -25.90
CA HIS A 2 23.62 35.42 -24.73
C HIS A 2 23.91 34.19 -23.89
N GLN A 3 24.48 34.41 -22.71
CA GLN A 3 24.65 33.38 -21.68
C GLN A 3 23.26 32.99 -21.17
N LEU A 4 22.94 31.72 -21.33
CA LEU A 4 21.82 31.05 -20.68
C LEU A 4 22.13 30.97 -19.18
N ASP A 5 21.30 31.61 -18.37
CA ASP A 5 21.25 31.40 -16.93
C ASP A 5 20.97 29.92 -16.66
N GLN A 6 21.94 29.25 -16.06
CA GLN A 6 21.76 27.91 -15.50
C GLN A 6 20.89 28.06 -14.25
N GLU A 7 19.65 27.60 -14.33
CA GLU A 7 18.82 27.32 -13.14
C GLU A 7 19.58 26.34 -12.24
N GLN A 8 20.10 26.86 -11.13
CA GLN A 8 20.68 26.04 -10.08
C GLN A 8 19.55 25.21 -9.44
N PRO A 9 19.73 23.90 -9.26
CA PRO A 9 18.76 23.10 -8.54
C PRO A 9 18.68 23.60 -7.11
N VAL A 10 17.45 23.87 -6.65
CA VAL A 10 17.14 24.19 -5.26
C VAL A 10 17.80 23.14 -4.37
N GLN A 11 18.83 23.55 -3.63
CA GLN A 11 19.46 22.74 -2.59
C GLN A 11 18.41 22.50 -1.51
N THR A 12 17.74 21.36 -1.58
CA THR A 12 16.96 20.84 -0.45
C THR A 12 17.95 20.54 0.67
N GLY A 13 17.81 21.25 1.79
CA GLY A 13 18.69 21.11 2.95
C GLY A 13 18.89 19.63 3.29
N SER A 14 20.15 19.21 3.40
CA SER A 14 20.55 17.84 3.71
C SER A 14 19.93 17.42 5.04
N VAL A 15 18.84 16.66 4.99
CA VAL A 15 18.24 16.04 6.18
C VAL A 15 19.24 15.01 6.70
N GLU A 16 19.72 15.22 7.93
CA GLU A 16 20.57 14.27 8.65
C GLU A 16 19.89 12.90 8.69
N LEU A 17 20.67 11.83 8.48
CA LEU A 17 20.14 10.46 8.47
C LEU A 17 19.43 10.14 9.78
N VAL A 18 18.14 9.79 9.69
CA VAL A 18 17.36 9.24 10.81
C VAL A 18 17.17 7.76 10.57
N GLU A 19 17.68 6.93 11.47
CA GLU A 19 17.45 5.48 11.43
C GLU A 19 16.00 5.16 11.83
N LEU A 20 15.29 4.44 10.96
CA LEU A 20 13.89 4.07 11.15
C LEU A 20 13.78 2.71 11.87
N VAL A 21 14.61 1.77 11.44
CA VAL A 21 14.81 0.43 12.02
C VAL A 21 16.27 0.03 11.77
N PRO A 22 16.84 -0.95 12.50
CA PRO A 22 18.23 -1.36 12.34
C PRO A 22 18.62 -1.56 10.87
N GLY A 23 19.59 -0.78 10.40
CA GLY A 23 20.13 -0.84 9.05
C GLY A 23 19.28 -0.20 7.95
N ILE A 24 18.18 0.47 8.28
CA ILE A 24 17.33 1.24 7.34
C ILE A 24 17.09 2.65 7.90
N GLY A 25 17.49 3.67 7.15
CA GLY A 25 17.30 5.07 7.52
C GLY A 25 16.70 5.90 6.39
N ILE A 26 16.32 7.12 6.71
CA ILE A 26 15.83 8.12 5.74
C ILE A 26 16.69 9.38 5.81
N GLY A 27 16.95 10.00 4.66
CA GLY A 27 17.79 11.19 4.54
C GLY A 27 19.16 10.89 3.92
N PHE A 28 20.10 11.80 4.13
CA PHE A 28 21.46 11.67 3.60
C PHE A 28 22.44 11.37 4.72
N SER A 29 23.39 10.47 4.46
CA SER A 29 24.49 10.19 5.37
C SER A 29 25.83 10.44 4.69
N THR A 30 26.72 11.11 5.40
CA THR A 30 28.16 11.17 5.09
C THR A 30 28.95 10.09 5.83
N SER A 31 28.30 9.31 6.69
CA SER A 31 28.94 8.29 7.52
C SER A 31 29.28 7.04 6.69
N GLN A 32 30.45 6.44 6.97
CA GLN A 32 30.88 5.24 6.26
C GLN A 32 29.88 4.09 6.47
N GLY A 33 29.41 3.48 5.38
CA GLY A 33 28.64 2.23 5.38
C GLY A 33 27.19 2.33 4.91
N TRP A 34 26.56 3.49 4.98
CA TRP A 34 25.20 3.69 4.46
C TRP A 34 25.21 3.90 2.94
N ARG A 35 24.22 3.31 2.26
CA ARG A 35 24.08 3.39 0.80
C ARG A 35 22.62 3.65 0.39
N PRO A 36 22.38 4.39 -0.71
CA PRO A 36 21.03 4.64 -1.19
C PRO A 36 20.29 3.34 -1.51
N LEU A 37 19.06 3.19 -1.01
CA LEU A 37 18.23 2.00 -1.26
C LEU A 37 18.07 1.71 -2.77
N VAL A 38 18.00 2.77 -3.58
CA VAL A 38 17.80 2.71 -5.03
C VAL A 38 18.90 1.96 -5.79
N GLU A 39 20.09 1.80 -5.19
CA GLU A 39 21.22 1.09 -5.79
C GLU A 39 21.19 -0.42 -5.59
N HIS A 40 20.24 -0.93 -4.79
CA HIS A 40 20.19 -2.31 -4.34
C HIS A 40 19.04 -3.10 -4.98
N PRO A 41 19.17 -4.44 -5.10
CA PRO A 41 18.07 -5.28 -5.56
C PRO A 41 16.95 -5.30 -4.51
N LEU A 42 15.73 -5.08 -4.98
CA LEU A 42 14.51 -5.06 -4.16
C LEU A 42 13.49 -6.03 -4.74
N LEU A 43 12.73 -6.68 -3.87
CA LEU A 43 11.47 -7.30 -4.22
C LEU A 43 10.33 -6.40 -3.75
N ILE A 44 9.51 -5.92 -4.66
CA ILE A 44 8.45 -4.97 -4.35
C ILE A 44 7.10 -5.63 -4.54
N TRP A 45 6.33 -5.71 -3.45
CA TRP A 45 4.93 -6.10 -3.55
C TRP A 45 4.09 -4.94 -4.08
N VAL A 46 3.35 -5.24 -5.12
CA VAL A 46 2.39 -4.34 -5.75
C VAL A 46 0.99 -4.90 -5.53
N GLY A 47 0.07 -4.07 -5.06
CA GLY A 47 -1.34 -4.42 -5.02
C GLY A 47 -2.10 -3.76 -3.89
N LEU A 48 -3.42 -3.82 -3.99
CA LEU A 48 -4.34 -3.17 -3.04
C LEU A 48 -4.41 -3.86 -1.68
N THR A 49 -5.17 -3.30 -0.76
CA THR A 49 -5.38 -3.93 0.54
C THR A 49 -6.23 -5.20 0.38
N GLY A 50 -5.94 -6.26 1.14
CA GLY A 50 -6.68 -7.52 1.07
C GLY A 50 -6.19 -8.50 -0.02
N VAL A 51 -5.20 -8.15 -0.83
CA VAL A 51 -4.64 -9.06 -1.85
C VAL A 51 -3.68 -10.13 -1.29
N GLY A 52 -3.45 -10.19 0.03
CA GLY A 52 -2.69 -11.28 0.66
C GLY A 52 -1.17 -11.10 0.79
N LYS A 53 -0.60 -9.90 0.56
CA LYS A 53 0.86 -9.64 0.66
C LYS A 53 1.51 -10.13 1.96
N SER A 54 0.94 -9.77 3.12
CA SER A 54 1.50 -10.16 4.42
C SER A 54 1.43 -11.68 4.66
N THR A 55 0.39 -12.34 4.15
CA THR A 55 0.26 -13.80 4.19
C THR A 55 1.35 -14.47 3.35
N VAL A 56 1.64 -13.94 2.16
CA VAL A 56 2.73 -14.44 1.31
C VAL A 56 4.09 -14.24 1.97
N ASN A 57 4.32 -13.12 2.67
CA ASN A 57 5.54 -12.93 3.45
C ASN A 57 5.73 -14.03 4.51
N ALA A 58 4.66 -14.39 5.24
CA ALA A 58 4.70 -15.49 6.20
C ALA A 58 5.07 -16.82 5.52
N SER A 59 4.41 -17.15 4.40
CA SER A 59 4.74 -18.36 3.65
C SER A 59 6.17 -18.37 3.09
N LEU A 60 6.75 -17.21 2.74
CA LEU A 60 8.17 -17.12 2.34
C LEU A 60 9.10 -17.45 3.52
N TRP A 61 8.78 -16.98 4.73
CA TRP A 61 9.50 -17.36 5.94
C TRP A 61 9.40 -18.86 6.21
N ASP A 62 8.21 -19.44 6.10
CA ASP A 62 7.98 -20.88 6.31
C ASP A 62 8.74 -21.74 5.29
N LEU A 63 8.97 -21.22 4.08
CA LEU A 63 9.82 -21.84 3.05
C LEU A 63 11.33 -21.62 3.27
N GLY A 64 11.73 -21.04 4.40
CA GLY A 64 13.10 -20.81 4.81
C GLY A 64 13.80 -19.67 4.08
N LEU A 65 13.06 -18.76 3.42
CA LEU A 65 13.68 -17.59 2.81
C LEU A 65 13.96 -16.54 3.89
N ALA A 66 15.23 -16.28 4.15
CA ALA A 66 15.63 -15.14 4.98
C ALA A 66 15.59 -13.85 4.14
N PHE A 67 14.93 -12.81 4.66
CA PHE A 67 14.85 -11.51 4.01
C PHE A 67 14.74 -10.37 5.03
N THR A 68 15.02 -9.14 4.60
CA THR A 68 14.69 -7.93 5.37
C THR A 68 13.42 -7.32 4.80
N LEU A 69 12.40 -7.13 5.64
CA LEU A 69 11.21 -6.36 5.29
C LEU A 69 11.45 -4.89 5.64
N LEU A 70 11.37 -4.02 4.65
CA LEU A 70 11.40 -2.57 4.87
C LEU A 70 10.17 -2.11 5.66
N PRO A 71 10.26 -0.96 6.36
CA PRO A 71 9.07 -0.29 6.87
C PRO A 71 8.01 -0.21 5.78
N ASN A 72 6.84 -0.80 6.03
CA ASN A 72 5.79 -0.89 5.02
C ASN A 72 5.19 0.49 4.74
N ARG A 73 4.28 0.57 3.74
CA ARG A 73 3.58 1.81 3.41
C ARG A 73 3.01 2.54 4.63
N ARG A 74 2.44 1.83 5.60
CA ARG A 74 1.79 2.46 6.77
C ARG A 74 2.83 3.13 7.66
N ALA A 75 3.91 2.41 7.99
CA ALA A 75 4.99 2.95 8.79
C ALA A 75 5.60 4.20 8.13
N LEU A 76 5.92 4.13 6.84
CA LEU A 76 6.43 5.27 6.09
C LEU A 76 5.41 6.42 5.95
N THR A 77 4.12 6.10 5.89
CA THR A 77 3.08 7.13 5.85
C THR A 77 3.01 7.89 7.18
N ASP A 78 3.10 7.19 8.32
CA ASP A 78 3.01 7.80 9.65
C ASP A 78 4.28 8.52 10.06
N GLN A 79 5.43 7.98 9.71
CA GLN A 79 6.73 8.52 10.10
C GLN A 79 7.19 9.64 9.18
N PHE A 80 6.73 9.68 7.92
CA PHE A 80 7.23 10.62 6.92
C PHE A 80 6.14 11.41 6.21
N ILE A 81 5.20 10.75 5.53
CA ILE A 81 4.23 11.44 4.66
C ILE A 81 3.33 12.38 5.46
N ILE A 82 2.67 11.89 6.52
CA ILE A 82 1.76 12.69 7.33
C ILE A 82 2.49 13.86 7.99
N PRO A 83 3.61 13.66 8.72
CA PRO A 83 4.36 14.77 9.31
C PRO A 83 4.82 15.81 8.28
N THR A 84 5.24 15.38 7.09
CA THR A 84 5.67 16.28 6.01
C THR A 84 4.52 17.19 5.57
N ILE A 85 3.33 16.62 5.32
CA ILE A 85 2.19 17.41 4.86
C ILE A 85 1.63 18.29 5.97
N MET A 86 1.52 17.80 7.20
CA MET A 86 1.08 18.61 8.34
C MET A 86 2.00 19.82 8.56
N LYS A 87 3.32 19.64 8.42
CA LYS A 87 4.29 20.73 8.50
C LYS A 87 4.13 21.74 7.37
N MET A 88 3.85 21.28 6.14
CA MET A 88 3.64 22.16 4.98
C MET A 88 2.32 22.92 5.04
N ASP A 89 1.27 22.29 5.59
CA ASP A 89 -0.06 22.88 5.74
C ASP A 89 -0.23 23.61 7.10
N GLU A 90 0.85 23.75 7.87
CA GLU A 90 0.89 24.43 9.18
C GLU A 90 -0.15 23.91 10.20
N VAL A 91 -0.40 22.59 10.19
CA VAL A 91 -1.35 21.92 11.07
C VAL A 91 -0.65 21.41 12.34
N GLU A 92 -1.14 21.81 13.52
CA GLU A 92 -0.68 21.28 14.81
C GLU A 92 -0.94 19.76 14.95
N GLU A 93 -0.14 19.08 15.78
CA GLU A 93 -0.01 17.61 15.87
C GLU A 93 -1.29 16.83 16.23
N ALA A 94 -2.29 16.79 15.35
CA ALA A 94 -3.37 15.83 15.39
C ALA A 94 -3.04 14.61 14.51
N LYS A 95 -2.47 13.55 15.11
CA LYS A 95 -2.19 12.31 14.39
C LYS A 95 -3.50 11.72 13.83
N PRO A 96 -3.59 11.41 12.52
CA PRO A 96 -4.80 10.85 11.93
C PRO A 96 -5.18 9.52 12.59
N SER A 97 -6.38 9.46 13.17
CA SER A 97 -6.86 8.27 13.89
C SER A 97 -7.56 7.24 13.01
N CYS A 98 -7.95 7.60 11.78
CA CYS A 98 -8.73 6.73 10.88
C CYS A 98 -8.12 6.61 9.49
N ARG A 99 -8.55 5.56 8.75
CA ARG A 99 -7.99 5.26 7.43
C ARG A 99 -8.26 6.33 6.37
N LEU A 100 -9.45 6.93 6.37
CA LEU A 100 -9.80 7.96 5.40
C LEU A 100 -8.94 9.22 5.58
N ALA A 101 -8.67 9.61 6.83
CA ALA A 101 -7.77 10.73 7.11
C ALA A 101 -6.35 10.44 6.58
N ARG A 102 -5.85 9.21 6.70
CA ARG A 102 -4.55 8.82 6.12
C ARG A 102 -4.57 8.88 4.59
N PHE A 103 -5.68 8.51 3.95
CA PHE A 103 -5.82 8.67 2.50
C PHE A 103 -5.70 10.13 2.06
N TYR A 104 -6.34 11.07 2.76
CA TYR A 104 -6.21 12.50 2.49
C TYR A 104 -4.74 12.95 2.44
N TYR A 105 -3.95 12.68 3.48
CA TYR A 105 -2.55 13.07 3.52
C TYR A 105 -1.71 12.39 2.43
N THR A 106 -1.96 11.11 2.15
CA THR A 106 -1.26 10.43 1.06
C THR A 106 -1.63 10.98 -0.33
N HIS A 107 -2.87 11.41 -0.52
CA HIS A 107 -3.31 12.04 -1.76
C HIS A 107 -2.68 13.43 -1.91
N ARG A 108 -2.73 14.25 -0.87
CA ARG A 108 -2.08 15.57 -0.83
C ARG A 108 -0.59 15.48 -1.11
N TYR A 109 0.11 14.53 -0.49
CA TYR A 109 1.51 14.27 -0.76
C TYR A 109 1.79 13.89 -2.21
N LYS A 110 0.93 13.08 -2.83
CA LYS A 110 1.06 12.72 -4.25
C LYS A 110 0.88 13.90 -5.21
N GLN A 111 0.06 14.88 -4.84
CA GLN A 111 -0.09 16.10 -5.65
C GLN A 111 1.21 16.92 -5.69
N LEU A 112 1.98 16.90 -4.59
CA LEU A 112 3.27 17.59 -4.50
C LEU A 112 4.42 16.76 -5.06
N PHE A 113 4.38 15.44 -4.83
CA PHE A 113 5.38 14.48 -5.24
C PHE A 113 4.73 13.36 -6.06
N PRO A 114 4.69 13.46 -7.41
CA PRO A 114 3.94 12.51 -8.24
C PRO A 114 4.34 11.03 -8.08
N GLY A 115 5.58 10.76 -7.69
CA GLY A 115 6.05 9.40 -7.34
C GLY A 115 5.43 8.84 -6.05
N GLY A 116 4.81 9.67 -5.22
CA GLY A 116 4.16 9.28 -3.97
C GLY A 116 5.10 8.48 -3.06
N MET A 117 4.71 7.23 -2.76
CA MET A 117 5.54 6.34 -1.94
C MET A 117 6.94 6.12 -2.51
N VAL A 118 7.11 6.16 -3.84
CA VAL A 118 8.42 5.97 -4.47
C VAL A 118 9.37 7.13 -4.20
N HIS A 119 8.84 8.35 -4.06
CA HIS A 119 9.63 9.50 -3.61
C HIS A 119 10.14 9.32 -2.17
N VAL A 120 9.41 8.57 -1.32
CA VAL A 120 9.92 8.20 0.00
C VAL A 120 11.03 7.17 -0.12
N LEU A 121 10.84 6.14 -0.96
CA LEU A 121 11.86 5.11 -1.20
C LEU A 121 13.17 5.68 -1.74
N SER A 122 13.12 6.72 -2.58
CA SER A 122 14.33 7.37 -3.12
C SER A 122 15.18 8.07 -2.06
N GLN A 123 14.61 8.34 -0.89
CA GLN A 123 15.28 8.98 0.24
C GLN A 123 15.75 7.95 1.28
N LEU A 124 15.44 6.67 1.11
CA LEU A 124 15.86 5.64 2.04
C LEU A 124 17.32 5.25 1.79
N GLN A 125 18.02 4.98 2.89
CA GLN A 125 19.37 4.46 2.95
C GLN A 125 19.35 3.09 3.63
N ILE A 126 20.29 2.22 3.25
CA ILE A 126 20.51 0.94 3.90
C ILE A 126 21.94 0.83 4.40
N HIS A 127 22.14 0.10 5.50
CA HIS A 127 23.45 -0.34 5.94
C HIS A 127 23.62 -1.82 5.55
N PRO A 128 24.38 -2.16 4.49
CA PRO A 128 24.38 -3.50 3.90
C PRO A 128 24.77 -4.64 4.85
N LEU A 129 25.57 -4.36 5.88
CA LEU A 129 25.98 -5.35 6.88
C LEU A 129 24.90 -5.66 7.94
N GLN A 130 23.83 -4.86 7.98
CA GLN A 130 22.75 -5.01 8.97
C GLN A 130 21.45 -5.54 8.35
N VAL A 131 21.41 -5.72 7.03
CA VAL A 131 20.24 -6.21 6.29
C VAL A 131 20.51 -7.55 5.63
N ARG A 132 19.45 -8.31 5.38
CA ARG A 132 19.49 -9.58 4.65
C ARG A 132 18.86 -9.39 3.28
N PHE A 133 19.49 -9.98 2.26
CA PHE A 133 18.95 -10.02 0.91
C PHE A 133 18.13 -11.30 0.69
N PRO A 134 17.00 -11.23 -0.06
CA PRO A 134 16.46 -10.03 -0.71
C PRO A 134 15.87 -9.03 0.31
N ILE A 135 15.88 -7.74 -0.06
CA ILE A 135 15.16 -6.71 0.68
C ILE A 135 13.76 -6.60 0.06
N ILE A 136 12.72 -6.66 0.89
CA ILE A 136 11.33 -6.68 0.48
C ILE A 136 10.65 -5.36 0.87
N PHE A 137 9.94 -4.73 -0.08
CA PHE A 137 9.05 -3.61 0.20
C PHE A 137 7.59 -3.98 -0.02
N ASP A 138 6.76 -3.84 1.02
CA ASP A 138 5.30 -3.93 0.93
C ASP A 138 4.69 -2.52 0.91
N GLY A 139 4.42 -1.97 -0.29
CA GLY A 139 3.83 -0.64 -0.32
C GLY A 139 3.41 -0.02 -1.64
N LEU A 140 3.65 -0.62 -2.82
CA LEU A 140 3.20 -0.01 -4.07
C LEU A 140 1.78 -0.47 -4.45
N ARG A 141 1.01 0.44 -5.06
CA ARG A 141 -0.43 0.24 -5.32
C ARG A 141 -0.89 0.74 -6.67
N GLY A 142 -0.28 1.81 -7.19
CA GLY A 142 -0.83 2.55 -8.33
C GLY A 142 0.08 2.64 -9.54
N LYS A 143 -0.54 2.88 -10.70
CA LYS A 143 0.11 3.16 -11.98
C LYS A 143 1.28 4.14 -11.88
N ASP A 144 1.07 5.30 -11.28
CA ASP A 144 2.12 6.33 -11.26
C ASP A 144 3.27 5.92 -10.33
N GLU A 145 2.97 5.31 -9.18
CA GLU A 145 4.00 4.69 -8.34
C GLU A 145 4.80 3.64 -9.13
N ILE A 146 4.17 2.83 -9.97
CA ILE A 146 4.90 1.88 -10.83
C ILE A 146 5.79 2.58 -11.85
N LYS A 147 5.29 3.61 -12.55
CA LYS A 147 6.09 4.35 -13.52
C LYS A 147 7.38 4.87 -12.89
N TYR A 148 7.25 5.56 -11.75
CA TYR A 148 8.40 6.11 -11.05
C TYR A 148 9.32 5.00 -10.51
N ALA A 149 8.76 3.93 -9.92
CA ALA A 149 9.57 2.86 -9.35
C ALA A 149 10.39 2.12 -10.40
N VAL A 150 9.83 1.88 -11.59
CA VAL A 150 10.54 1.21 -12.68
C VAL A 150 11.77 2.00 -13.13
N GLU A 151 11.65 3.33 -13.16
CA GLU A 151 12.70 4.27 -13.56
C GLU A 151 13.79 4.38 -12.49
N ILE A 152 13.42 4.66 -11.23
CA ILE A 152 14.41 4.96 -10.20
C ILE A 152 14.95 3.72 -9.46
N LEU A 153 14.28 2.56 -9.58
CA LEU A 153 14.71 1.29 -8.98
C LEU A 153 15.04 0.29 -10.10
N PRO A 154 16.16 0.48 -10.84
CA PRO A 154 16.48 -0.33 -12.01
C PRO A 154 16.72 -1.81 -11.67
N LYS A 155 17.14 -2.10 -10.43
CA LYS A 155 17.39 -3.46 -9.92
C LYS A 155 16.20 -4.09 -9.20
N ALA A 156 15.07 -3.40 -9.09
CA ALA A 156 13.88 -3.94 -8.43
C ALA A 156 13.17 -4.96 -9.31
N LYS A 157 12.70 -6.04 -8.68
CA LYS A 157 11.72 -6.98 -9.18
C LYS A 157 10.37 -6.69 -8.53
N PHE A 158 9.29 -6.77 -9.30
CA PHE A 158 7.94 -6.43 -8.87
C PHE A 158 7.06 -7.67 -8.86
N VAL A 159 6.36 -7.91 -7.75
CA VAL A 159 5.33 -8.96 -7.69
C VAL A 159 3.99 -8.30 -7.46
N LEU A 160 3.13 -8.34 -8.48
CA LEU A 160 1.78 -7.84 -8.40
C LEU A 160 0.84 -8.95 -7.95
N LEU A 161 0.23 -8.74 -6.79
CA LEU A 161 -0.82 -9.60 -6.25
C LEU A 161 -2.19 -8.96 -6.50
N GLU A 162 -3.07 -9.71 -7.16
CA GLU A 162 -4.46 -9.33 -7.38
C GLU A 162 -5.41 -10.33 -6.69
N ALA A 163 -6.65 -9.91 -6.52
CA ALA A 163 -7.74 -10.70 -5.98
C ALA A 163 -9.05 -10.08 -6.43
N SER A 164 -10.13 -10.87 -6.52
CA SER A 164 -11.46 -10.29 -6.72
C SER A 164 -11.84 -9.34 -5.57
N GLU A 165 -12.71 -8.37 -5.85
CA GLU A 165 -13.21 -7.47 -4.82
C GLU A 165 -13.90 -8.23 -3.69
N TYR A 166 -14.64 -9.30 -4.01
CA TYR A 166 -15.28 -10.17 -3.02
C TYR A 166 -14.27 -10.81 -2.06
N VAL A 167 -13.20 -11.40 -2.61
CA VAL A 167 -12.14 -12.00 -1.79
C VAL A 167 -11.43 -10.94 -0.94
N ARG A 168 -11.19 -9.74 -1.49
CA ARG A 168 -10.60 -8.62 -0.74
C ARG A 168 -11.50 -8.20 0.42
N LEU A 169 -12.81 -8.09 0.19
CA LEU A 169 -13.77 -7.73 1.23
C LEU A 169 -13.79 -8.76 2.35
N GLN A 170 -13.89 -10.05 2.03
CA GLN A 170 -13.85 -11.13 3.04
C GLN A 170 -12.59 -11.05 3.91
N ARG A 171 -11.43 -10.86 3.29
CA ARG A 171 -10.15 -10.72 4.00
C ARG A 171 -10.10 -9.45 4.87
N LEU A 172 -10.70 -8.35 4.42
CA LEU A 172 -10.80 -7.12 5.20
C LEU A 172 -11.75 -7.24 6.39
N LEU A 173 -12.83 -8.01 6.26
CA LEU A 173 -13.79 -8.26 7.33
C LEU A 173 -13.22 -9.13 8.45
N MET A 174 -12.39 -10.12 8.11
CA MET A 174 -11.69 -10.96 9.10
C MET A 174 -10.45 -10.30 9.70
N ARG A 175 -10.02 -9.15 9.16
CA ARG A 175 -8.79 -8.49 9.61
C ARG A 175 -9.04 -7.64 10.84
N ASN A 176 -8.23 -7.84 11.88
CA ASN A 176 -8.21 -7.00 13.08
C ASN A 176 -7.10 -5.94 13.00
N ASP A 177 -7.36 -4.84 12.28
CA ASP A 177 -6.43 -3.73 12.10
C ASP A 177 -6.99 -2.46 12.76
N SER A 178 -6.23 -1.87 13.69
CA SER A 178 -6.65 -0.70 14.47
C SER A 178 -7.07 0.52 13.65
N PHE A 179 -6.64 0.62 12.39
CA PHE A 179 -7.00 1.73 11.51
C PHE A 179 -8.18 1.44 10.59
N ASP A 180 -8.68 0.20 10.53
CA ASP A 180 -9.80 -0.18 9.64
C ASP A 180 -11.16 0.24 10.20
N HIS A 181 -11.27 1.51 10.54
CA HIS A 181 -12.50 2.16 10.96
C HIS A 181 -12.63 3.50 10.23
N VAL A 182 -13.87 3.88 9.95
CA VAL A 182 -14.18 5.23 9.47
C VAL A 182 -14.54 6.08 10.68
N ALA A 183 -14.00 7.31 10.78
CA ALA A 183 -14.37 8.22 11.85
C ALA A 183 -15.90 8.38 11.87
N LYS A 184 -16.53 8.07 13.01
CA LYS A 184 -17.98 8.16 13.16
C LYS A 184 -18.41 9.62 12.90
N PRO A 185 -19.32 9.91 11.95
CA PRO A 185 -20.09 11.14 12.06
C PRO A 185 -20.88 11.08 13.37
N MET A 186 -21.16 12.24 13.99
CA MET A 186 -21.85 12.39 15.29
C MET A 186 -23.29 11.83 15.37
N LYS A 187 -23.70 10.93 14.47
CA LYS A 187 -24.95 10.18 14.56
C LYS A 187 -24.66 8.71 14.83
N ILE A 188 -24.97 8.29 16.06
CA ILE A 188 -25.01 6.89 16.46
C ILE A 188 -26.17 6.24 15.71
N ILE A 189 -25.88 5.59 14.58
CA ILE A 189 -26.82 4.63 13.99
C ILE A 189 -26.89 3.49 14.99
N HIS A 190 -28.04 3.34 15.65
CA HIS A 190 -28.26 2.25 16.59
C HIS A 190 -28.25 0.93 15.82
N ASP A 191 -27.47 -0.04 16.29
CA ASP A 191 -27.39 -1.41 15.74
C ASP A 191 -28.75 -2.14 15.69
N HIS A 192 -29.78 -1.57 16.32
CA HIS A 192 -31.13 -2.14 16.40
C HIS A 192 -32.04 -1.84 15.19
N GLU A 193 -31.71 -0.91 14.29
CA GLU A 193 -32.59 -0.56 13.16
C GLU A 193 -32.27 -1.27 11.83
N VAL A 194 -31.18 -2.05 11.76
CA VAL A 194 -30.71 -2.70 10.51
C VAL A 194 -31.38 -4.06 10.24
N ARG A 195 -32.54 -4.34 10.85
CA ARG A 195 -33.17 -5.68 10.83
C ARG A 195 -34.01 -6.02 9.59
N LYS A 196 -33.91 -5.26 8.48
CA LYS A 196 -34.60 -5.56 7.21
C LYS A 196 -33.84 -5.09 5.94
N ASN A 197 -32.52 -5.17 5.92
CA ASN A 197 -31.75 -4.56 4.82
C ASN A 197 -31.44 -5.56 3.70
N ASN A 198 -32.27 -5.54 2.64
CA ASN A 198 -32.12 -6.37 1.45
C ASN A 198 -31.23 -5.74 0.36
N ASN A 199 -30.59 -4.59 0.61
CA ASN A 199 -29.78 -3.87 -0.39
C ASN A 199 -28.65 -3.03 0.25
N PHE A 200 -27.51 -2.89 -0.44
CA PHE A 200 -26.41 -1.98 -0.07
C PHE A 200 -26.82 -0.51 -0.01
N ALA A 201 -27.91 -0.11 -0.69
CA ALA A 201 -28.48 1.23 -0.61
C ALA A 201 -28.80 1.66 0.84
N ASP A 202 -29.17 0.70 1.69
CA ASP A 202 -29.49 0.94 3.11
C ASP A 202 -28.23 1.10 4.00
N LEU A 203 -27.04 0.84 3.45
CA LEU A 203 -25.76 1.12 4.12
C LEU A 203 -25.25 2.55 3.85
N GLU A 204 -26.01 3.36 3.10
CA GLU A 204 -25.65 4.71 2.65
C GLU A 204 -24.40 4.72 1.75
N ILE A 205 -24.21 3.66 0.94
CA ILE A 205 -23.10 3.56 -0.03
C ILE A 205 -23.59 2.98 -1.38
N PRO A 206 -24.34 3.76 -2.18
CA PRO A 206 -24.91 3.29 -3.44
C PRO A 206 -23.84 2.87 -4.47
N GLU A 207 -22.63 3.44 -4.41
CA GLU A 207 -21.52 3.16 -5.32
C GLU A 207 -20.93 1.74 -5.15
N VAL A 208 -21.33 1.00 -4.10
CA VAL A 208 -20.90 -0.39 -3.88
C VAL A 208 -21.50 -1.35 -4.90
N SER A 209 -22.66 -1.01 -5.46
CA SER A 209 -23.39 -1.89 -6.38
C SER A 209 -22.61 -2.22 -7.65
N GLU A 210 -21.62 -1.39 -8.03
CA GLU A 210 -20.72 -1.63 -9.17
C GLU A 210 -19.50 -2.52 -8.83
N LEU A 211 -19.29 -2.84 -7.54
CA LEU A 211 -18.12 -3.63 -7.10
C LEU A 211 -18.36 -5.13 -7.10
N PHE A 212 -19.61 -5.58 -7.02
CA PHE A 212 -19.98 -6.97 -6.80
C PHE A 212 -21.10 -7.38 -7.77
N SER A 213 -21.09 -8.65 -8.16
CA SER A 213 -22.24 -9.23 -8.86
C SER A 213 -23.47 -9.33 -7.94
N SER A 214 -24.65 -9.56 -8.51
CA SER A 214 -25.87 -9.81 -7.72
C SER A 214 -25.73 -11.02 -6.79
N GLU A 215 -25.00 -12.04 -7.24
CA GLU A 215 -24.73 -13.27 -6.46
C GLU A 215 -23.78 -12.98 -5.29
N GLU A 216 -22.70 -12.24 -5.54
CA GLU A 216 -21.75 -11.81 -4.50
C GLU A 216 -22.44 -10.89 -3.48
N THR A 217 -23.29 -9.98 -3.95
CA THR A 217 -24.09 -9.08 -3.10
C THR A 217 -24.99 -9.87 -2.16
N ALA A 218 -25.75 -10.83 -2.69
CA ALA A 218 -26.62 -11.69 -1.88
C ALA A 218 -25.81 -12.50 -0.85
N ALA A 219 -24.65 -13.04 -1.24
CA ALA A 219 -23.78 -13.77 -0.34
C ALA A 219 -23.23 -12.89 0.80
N ILE A 220 -22.84 -11.64 0.51
CA ILE A 220 -22.37 -10.67 1.53
C ILE A 220 -23.50 -10.36 2.52
N LEU A 221 -24.71 -10.06 2.03
CA LEU A 221 -25.85 -9.71 2.87
C LEU A 221 -26.28 -10.89 3.75
N ALA A 222 -26.30 -12.11 3.21
CA ALA A 222 -26.61 -13.32 3.98
C ALA A 222 -25.65 -13.52 5.17
N GLN A 223 -24.36 -13.18 5.02
CA GLN A 223 -23.39 -13.26 6.12
C GLN A 223 -23.68 -12.23 7.23
N VAL A 224 -24.20 -11.06 6.88
CA VAL A 224 -24.65 -10.05 7.85
C VAL A 224 -25.92 -10.50 8.57
N GLU A 225 -26.88 -11.06 7.84
CA GLU A 225 -28.12 -11.62 8.42
C GLU A 225 -27.84 -12.77 9.39
N GLN A 226 -26.86 -13.62 9.07
CA GLN A 226 -26.38 -14.71 9.94
C GLN A 226 -25.57 -14.20 11.14
N GLY A 227 -25.30 -12.89 11.24
CA GLY A 227 -24.55 -12.30 12.33
C GLY A 227 -23.05 -12.57 12.30
N LEU A 228 -22.50 -13.07 11.18
CA LEU A 228 -21.05 -13.29 11.03
C LEU A 228 -20.28 -11.96 11.02
N TYR A 229 -20.88 -10.91 10.48
CA TYR A 229 -20.32 -9.56 10.45
C TYR A 229 -21.36 -8.52 10.86
N SER A 230 -20.94 -7.49 11.59
CA SER A 230 -21.83 -6.35 11.85
C SER A 230 -22.04 -5.51 10.58
N PRO A 231 -23.24 -4.91 10.39
CA PRO A 231 -23.49 -4.00 9.28
C PRO A 231 -22.54 -2.79 9.27
N SER A 232 -22.14 -2.30 10.45
CA SER A 232 -21.18 -1.21 10.62
C SER A 232 -19.78 -1.59 10.16
N ALA A 233 -19.32 -2.80 10.49
CA ALA A 233 -18.04 -3.32 9.99
C ALA A 233 -18.05 -3.41 8.46
N LEU A 234 -19.09 -4.01 7.87
CA LEU A 234 -19.24 -4.09 6.43
C LEU A 234 -19.16 -2.72 5.76
N ARG A 235 -19.94 -1.76 6.25
CA ARG A 235 -19.95 -0.38 5.75
C ARG A 235 -18.56 0.26 5.76
N ASP A 236 -17.83 0.15 6.86
CA ASP A 236 -16.49 0.73 6.99
C ASP A 236 -15.51 0.14 5.97
N ARG A 237 -15.55 -1.18 5.75
CA ARG A 237 -14.63 -1.86 4.83
C ARG A 237 -14.95 -1.50 3.38
N LEU A 238 -16.24 -1.39 3.04
CA LEU A 238 -16.69 -0.91 1.73
C LEU A 238 -16.24 0.52 1.45
N LYS A 239 -16.36 1.44 2.43
CA LYS A 239 -15.85 2.82 2.31
C LYS A 239 -14.34 2.85 2.05
N ILE A 240 -13.57 2.02 2.75
CA ILE A 240 -12.12 1.88 2.54
C ILE A 240 -11.81 1.39 1.12
N MET A 241 -12.55 0.40 0.61
CA MET A 241 -12.35 -0.15 -0.74
C MET A 241 -12.67 0.88 -1.82
N ILE A 242 -13.78 1.61 -1.69
CA ILE A 242 -14.16 2.67 -2.63
C ILE A 242 -13.11 3.77 -2.67
N GLU A 243 -12.69 4.27 -1.50
CA GLU A 243 -11.70 5.34 -1.44
C GLU A 243 -10.34 4.88 -2.00
N GLU A 244 -9.97 3.61 -1.76
CA GLU A 244 -8.79 3.01 -2.37
C GLU A 244 -8.92 2.94 -3.90
N ARG A 245 -10.09 2.62 -4.47
CA ARG A 245 -10.32 2.59 -5.94
C ARG A 245 -10.31 3.97 -6.59
N LYS A 246 -10.80 5.01 -5.91
CA LYS A 246 -10.68 6.40 -6.40
C LYS A 246 -9.22 6.80 -6.59
N SER A 247 -8.34 6.30 -5.72
CA SER A 247 -6.91 6.60 -5.74
C SER A 247 -6.09 5.66 -6.63
N TYR A 248 -6.60 4.45 -6.88
CA TYR A 248 -5.84 3.37 -7.50
C TYR A 248 -6.71 2.51 -8.40
N ASP A 249 -6.33 2.42 -9.68
CA ASP A 249 -6.89 1.47 -10.62
C ASP A 249 -5.96 0.25 -10.80
N PRO A 250 -6.33 -0.94 -10.30
CA PRO A 250 -5.53 -2.15 -10.46
C PRO A 250 -5.31 -2.55 -11.92
N VAL A 251 -6.27 -2.30 -12.81
CA VAL A 251 -6.21 -2.72 -14.21
C VAL A 251 -5.11 -1.95 -14.93
N SER A 252 -5.14 -0.62 -14.86
CA SER A 252 -4.08 0.20 -15.44
C SER A 252 -2.73 0.02 -14.74
N THR A 253 -2.71 -0.27 -13.44
CA THR A 253 -1.48 -0.59 -12.70
C THR A 253 -0.81 -1.84 -13.26
N LYS A 254 -1.57 -2.93 -13.43
CA LYS A 254 -1.08 -4.19 -14.03
C LYS A 254 -0.62 -4.01 -15.47
N ALA A 255 -1.41 -3.32 -16.29
CA ALA A 255 -1.04 -3.04 -17.69
C ALA A 255 0.26 -2.22 -17.77
N THR A 256 0.40 -1.21 -16.91
CA THR A 256 1.60 -0.37 -16.84
C THR A 256 2.83 -1.17 -16.40
N LEU A 257 2.69 -2.01 -15.37
CA LEU A 257 3.79 -2.84 -14.89
C LEU A 257 4.29 -3.81 -15.96
N LYS A 258 3.37 -4.52 -16.63
CA LYS A 258 3.72 -5.43 -17.72
C LYS A 258 4.42 -4.72 -18.88
N LYS A 259 3.97 -3.50 -19.21
CA LYS A 259 4.56 -2.69 -20.29
C LYS A 259 5.96 -2.19 -19.95
N LEU A 260 6.16 -1.66 -18.74
CA LEU A 260 7.39 -0.95 -18.38
C LEU A 260 8.48 -1.85 -17.77
N ALA A 261 8.11 -3.01 -17.23
CA ALA A 261 9.03 -3.92 -16.58
C ALA A 261 8.80 -5.40 -16.98
N PRO A 262 8.73 -5.73 -18.30
CA PRO A 262 8.34 -7.05 -18.78
C PRO A 262 9.17 -8.21 -18.17
N GLU A 263 10.48 -8.03 -18.05
CA GLU A 263 11.40 -9.04 -17.48
C GLU A 263 11.58 -8.95 -15.96
N ARG A 264 11.00 -7.92 -15.31
CA ARG A 264 11.15 -7.67 -13.87
C ARG A 264 9.82 -7.75 -13.13
N ASN A 265 8.79 -8.35 -13.71
CA ASN A 265 7.49 -8.48 -13.06
C ASN A 265 6.99 -9.93 -13.01
N LEU A 266 6.25 -10.23 -11.94
CA LEU A 266 5.46 -11.45 -11.77
C LEU A 266 4.06 -11.06 -11.32
N VAL A 267 3.03 -11.49 -12.05
CA VAL A 267 1.63 -11.19 -11.71
C VAL A 267 0.92 -12.47 -11.27
N ILE A 268 0.30 -12.44 -10.09
CA ILE A 268 -0.37 -13.61 -9.50
C ILE A 268 -1.73 -13.22 -8.93
N ASP A 269 -2.76 -13.96 -9.32
CA ASP A 269 -4.08 -13.86 -8.72
C ASP A 269 -4.18 -14.76 -7.48
N THR A 270 -4.38 -14.12 -6.32
CA THR A 270 -4.46 -14.77 -5.02
C THR A 270 -5.84 -15.37 -4.72
N THR A 271 -6.79 -15.25 -5.65
CA THR A 271 -8.08 -15.95 -5.63
C THR A 271 -7.89 -17.44 -5.92
N TYR A 272 -6.95 -17.76 -6.81
CA TYR A 272 -6.75 -19.12 -7.34
C TYR A 272 -5.46 -19.79 -6.88
N ASN A 273 -4.63 -19.08 -6.10
CA ASN A 273 -3.34 -19.58 -5.65
C ASN A 273 -3.26 -19.50 -4.12
N SER A 274 -2.86 -20.61 -3.49
CA SER A 274 -2.57 -20.61 -2.05
C SER A 274 -1.33 -19.77 -1.74
N PRO A 275 -1.20 -19.23 -0.52
CA PRO A 275 -0.01 -18.48 -0.10
C PRO A 275 1.31 -19.24 -0.34
N GLU A 276 1.33 -20.55 -0.12
CA GLU A 276 2.50 -21.40 -0.32
C GLU A 276 2.85 -21.55 -1.81
N GLN A 277 1.84 -21.68 -2.68
CA GLN A 277 2.05 -21.71 -4.14
C GLN A 277 2.61 -20.38 -4.63
N ILE A 278 2.10 -19.26 -4.11
CA ILE A 278 2.60 -17.92 -4.44
C ILE A 278 4.04 -17.78 -3.96
N ALA A 279 4.35 -18.15 -2.72
CA ALA A 279 5.68 -18.06 -2.15
C ALA A 279 6.71 -18.90 -2.94
N LYS A 280 6.35 -20.10 -3.39
CA LYS A 280 7.19 -20.90 -4.29
C LYS A 280 7.46 -20.21 -5.63
N LYS A 281 6.42 -19.63 -6.26
CA LYS A 281 6.56 -18.86 -7.52
C LYS A 281 7.48 -17.65 -7.34
N VAL A 282 7.34 -16.93 -6.23
CA VAL A 282 8.16 -15.77 -5.89
C VAL A 282 9.62 -16.17 -5.63
N LYS A 283 9.85 -17.26 -4.88
CA LYS A 283 11.20 -17.78 -4.64
C LYS A 283 11.89 -18.16 -5.95
N HIS A 284 11.18 -18.82 -6.87
CA HIS A 284 11.72 -19.13 -8.20
C HIS A 284 12.03 -17.86 -9.00
N PHE A 285 11.11 -16.89 -9.01
CA PHE A 285 11.30 -15.61 -9.69
C PHE A 285 12.46 -14.77 -9.13
N LEU A 286 12.79 -14.92 -7.85
CA LEU A 286 13.96 -14.27 -7.26
C LEU A 286 15.28 -14.85 -7.77
N LEU A 287 15.33 -16.16 -8.02
CA LEU A 287 16.53 -16.91 -8.41
C LEU A 287 16.87 -16.80 -9.91
N ASN A 288 15.88 -16.49 -10.76
CA ASN A 288 16.06 -16.26 -12.20
C ASN A 288 16.28 -14.78 -12.50
#